data_AF-A0A7C8URL5-F1
#
_entry.id   AF-A0A7C8URL5-F1
#
_cell.length_a   1.000
_cell.length_b   1.000
_cell.length_c   1.000
_cell.angle_alpha   90.00
_cell.angle_beta   90.00
_cell.angle_gamma   90.00
#
_symmetry.space_group_name_H-M   'P 1'
#
loop_
_entity.id
_entity.type
_entity.pdbx_description
1 polymer ?
#
loop_
_entity_poly.entity_id
_entity_poly.type
_entity_poly.pdbx_seq_one_letter_code
_entity_poly.pdbx_strand_id
1 'polypeptide(L)'
;MCKEEVSKQLYESYLPDLEKKYKIDLRRKFHKSHKLAKVHKKVSELDIPEIDWDNLEDRCKEHFPYLSDIMARKAESHYRDLSEKFYTKKRNDHKGRTEALFDDGDWEKTYPGYYGPRGSEIIGDAISNSKLINTALKKLSAKKDITTLRGGAGAYIQRILIPEVGTRLIMEDFRMTDDEIDKARELMQNTIDIGLLLNHGEEDGDLMGVDDGMEWWWKEREAQRLQEEETEPSQSQTSIYIEASDDEKL
;
A
#
# COMPACT_ATOMS: atom_id res chain seq x y z
N MET A 1 -10.53 -18.85 -11.70
CA MET A 1 -9.71 -19.93 -11.12
C MET A 1 -8.29 -19.71 -11.61
N CYS A 2 -7.33 -19.49 -10.72
CA CYS A 2 -5.91 -19.43 -11.09
C CYS A 2 -5.35 -20.84 -11.33
N LYS A 3 -4.15 -20.91 -11.90
CA LYS A 3 -3.40 -22.16 -12.13
C LYS A 3 -2.28 -22.34 -11.11
N GLU A 4 -2.42 -21.71 -9.95
CA GLU A 4 -1.39 -21.69 -8.91
C GLU A 4 -1.57 -22.85 -7.92
N GLU A 5 -0.49 -23.25 -7.26
CA GLU A 5 -0.53 -24.27 -6.22
C GLU A 5 -1.28 -23.74 -4.99
N VAL A 6 -2.14 -24.58 -4.42
CA VAL A 6 -2.95 -24.24 -3.24
C VAL A 6 -2.49 -25.06 -2.05
N SER A 7 -2.52 -24.46 -0.85
CA SER A 7 -2.26 -25.17 0.40
C SER A 7 -3.16 -26.39 0.54
N LYS A 8 -2.57 -27.54 0.87
CA LYS A 8 -3.29 -28.79 1.13
C LYS A 8 -4.33 -28.61 2.24
N GLN A 9 -3.96 -27.93 3.32
CA GLN A 9 -4.84 -27.64 4.46
C GLN A 9 -6.06 -26.82 4.04
N LEU A 10 -5.86 -25.81 3.18
CA LEU A 10 -6.96 -25.00 2.64
C LEU A 10 -7.84 -25.81 1.68
N TYR A 11 -7.27 -26.70 0.88
CA TYR A 11 -8.06 -27.58 0.02
C TYR A 11 -8.93 -28.55 0.84
N GLU A 12 -8.36 -29.15 1.89
CA GLU A 12 -9.04 -30.09 2.77
C GLU A 12 -10.20 -29.44 3.56
N SER A 13 -10.09 -28.16 3.94
CA SER A 13 -11.19 -27.47 4.63
C SER A 13 -12.43 -27.28 3.76
N TYR A 14 -12.26 -27.19 2.44
CA TYR A 14 -13.37 -27.04 1.48
C TYR A 14 -13.92 -28.37 0.94
N LEU A 15 -13.25 -29.51 1.19
CA LEU A 15 -13.69 -30.84 0.72
C LEU A 15 -15.14 -31.19 1.11
N PRO A 16 -15.61 -30.98 2.36
CA PRO A 16 -16.96 -31.35 2.77
C PRO A 16 -18.08 -30.64 1.99
N ASP A 17 -17.79 -29.44 1.48
CA ASP A 17 -18.74 -28.58 0.77
C ASP A 17 -18.66 -28.75 -0.75
N LEU A 18 -17.49 -29.14 -1.28
CA LEU A 18 -17.29 -29.45 -2.71
C LEU A 18 -18.19 -30.60 -3.18
N GLU A 19 -18.61 -31.47 -2.26
CA GLU A 19 -19.47 -32.62 -2.53
C GLU A 19 -20.97 -32.27 -2.57
N LYS A 20 -21.40 -31.10 -2.06
CA LYS A 20 -22.82 -30.88 -1.69
C LYS A 20 -23.60 -29.81 -2.46
N LYS A 21 -23.01 -28.81 -3.17
CA LYS A 21 -23.80 -27.77 -3.90
C LYS A 21 -23.04 -26.99 -5.00
N TYR A 22 -23.80 -26.18 -5.76
CA TYR A 22 -23.43 -25.42 -6.97
C TYR A 22 -21.96 -24.94 -7.03
N LYS A 23 -21.22 -25.52 -7.98
CA LYS A 23 -19.76 -25.46 -8.06
C LYS A 23 -19.17 -24.06 -8.31
N ILE A 24 -19.94 -23.08 -8.79
CA ILE A 24 -19.38 -21.77 -9.18
C ILE A 24 -19.07 -20.89 -7.97
N ASP A 25 -20.03 -20.71 -7.06
CA ASP A 25 -19.85 -19.85 -5.89
C ASP A 25 -18.79 -20.41 -4.94
N LEU A 26 -18.79 -21.73 -4.74
CA LEU A 26 -17.79 -22.40 -3.91
C LEU A 26 -16.38 -22.29 -4.49
N ARG A 27 -16.23 -22.43 -5.83
CA ARG A 27 -14.94 -22.20 -6.50
C ARG A 27 -14.47 -20.76 -6.38
N ARG A 28 -15.39 -19.78 -6.44
CA ARG A 28 -15.06 -18.36 -6.23
C ARG A 28 -14.60 -18.11 -4.79
N LYS A 29 -15.30 -18.67 -3.80
CA LYS A 29 -14.91 -18.60 -2.38
C LYS A 29 -13.52 -19.22 -2.18
N PHE A 30 -13.33 -20.46 -2.60
CA PHE A 30 -12.03 -21.14 -2.50
C PHE A 30 -10.89 -20.35 -3.17
N HIS A 31 -11.12 -19.80 -4.36
CA HIS A 31 -10.13 -18.97 -5.06
C HIS A 31 -9.81 -17.67 -4.30
N LYS A 32 -10.81 -17.04 -3.68
CA LYS A 32 -10.62 -15.87 -2.82
C LYS A 32 -9.78 -16.23 -1.59
N SER A 33 -10.12 -17.31 -0.90
CA SER A 33 -9.38 -17.80 0.26
C SER A 33 -7.94 -18.17 -0.12
N HIS A 34 -7.73 -18.86 -1.25
CA HIS A 34 -6.38 -19.17 -1.73
C HIS A 34 -5.52 -17.90 -1.94
N LYS A 35 -6.10 -16.85 -2.56
CA LYS A 35 -5.41 -15.57 -2.72
C LYS A 35 -5.11 -14.90 -1.38
N LEU A 36 -6.05 -14.91 -0.44
CA LEU A 36 -5.87 -14.31 0.88
C LEU A 36 -4.75 -15.00 1.68
N ALA A 37 -4.69 -16.33 1.66
CA ALA A 37 -3.64 -17.10 2.33
C ALA A 37 -2.25 -16.79 1.74
N LYS A 38 -2.18 -16.67 0.42
CA LYS A 38 -0.95 -16.30 -0.28
C LYS A 38 -0.48 -14.90 0.12
N VAL A 39 -1.39 -13.94 0.19
CA VAL A 39 -1.08 -12.57 0.60
C VAL A 39 -0.62 -12.53 2.05
N HIS A 40 -1.28 -13.23 2.97
CA HIS A 40 -0.84 -13.28 4.36
C HIS A 40 0.55 -13.90 4.54
N LYS A 41 0.85 -14.97 3.79
CA LYS A 41 2.19 -15.54 3.76
C LYS A 41 3.22 -14.50 3.30
N LYS A 42 2.89 -13.74 2.26
CA LYS A 42 3.75 -12.69 1.70
C LYS A 42 3.97 -11.51 2.65
N VAL A 43 2.94 -11.09 3.39
CA VAL A 43 3.03 -10.08 4.46
C VAL A 43 4.06 -10.52 5.50
N SER A 44 4.01 -11.77 5.94
CA SER A 44 4.96 -12.33 6.90
C SER A 44 6.37 -12.48 6.31
N GLU A 45 6.51 -12.96 5.08
CA GLU A 45 7.83 -13.13 4.43
C GLU A 45 8.53 -11.80 4.15
N LEU A 46 7.78 -10.74 3.85
CA LEU A 46 8.29 -9.41 3.55
C LEU A 46 8.37 -8.50 4.78
N ASP A 47 7.96 -8.97 5.96
CA ASP A 47 7.90 -8.19 7.21
C ASP A 47 7.18 -6.84 7.03
N ILE A 48 5.99 -6.89 6.39
CA ILE A 48 5.23 -5.68 6.08
C ILE A 48 4.60 -5.12 7.36
N PRO A 49 4.89 -3.86 7.72
CA PRO A 49 4.35 -3.28 8.93
C PRO A 49 2.84 -3.03 8.82
N GLU A 50 2.19 -2.93 9.97
CA GLU A 50 0.79 -2.51 10.05
C GLU A 50 0.67 -1.02 9.73
N ILE A 51 -0.33 -0.66 8.91
CA ILE A 51 -0.52 0.71 8.44
C ILE A 51 -1.38 1.47 9.45
N ASP A 52 -0.82 2.56 9.98
CA ASP A 52 -1.58 3.58 10.70
C ASP A 52 -2.33 4.48 9.71
N TRP A 53 -3.58 4.11 9.42
CA TRP A 53 -4.44 4.82 8.46
C TRP A 53 -4.83 6.22 8.95
N ASP A 54 -4.96 6.42 10.25
CA ASP A 54 -5.40 7.70 10.84
C ASP A 54 -4.31 8.77 10.68
N ASN A 55 -3.04 8.38 10.82
CA ASN A 55 -1.91 9.30 10.67
C ASN A 55 -1.32 9.33 9.25
N LEU A 56 -1.83 8.50 8.31
CA LEU A 56 -1.30 8.43 6.94
C LEU A 56 -1.37 9.78 6.22
N GLU A 57 -2.44 10.56 6.41
CA GLU A 57 -2.57 11.89 5.79
C GLU A 57 -1.46 12.84 6.26
N ASP A 58 -1.12 12.82 7.54
CA ASP A 58 -0.09 13.70 8.10
C ASP A 58 1.31 13.30 7.65
N ARG A 59 1.59 11.99 7.61
CA ARG A 59 2.82 11.45 6.99
C ARG A 59 2.98 11.90 5.54
N CYS A 60 1.89 11.88 4.76
CA CYS A 60 1.92 12.37 3.37
C CYS A 60 2.34 13.84 3.28
N LYS A 61 1.86 14.69 4.21
CA LYS A 61 2.13 16.13 4.21
C LYS A 61 3.61 16.43 4.42
N GLU A 62 4.33 15.61 5.17
CA GLU A 62 5.77 15.76 5.40
C GLU A 62 6.57 15.72 4.09
N HIS A 63 6.07 15.01 3.07
CA HIS A 63 6.69 14.90 1.76
C HIS A 63 6.27 15.98 0.75
N PHE A 64 5.32 16.86 1.07
CA PHE A 64 4.86 17.88 0.11
C PHE A 64 5.94 18.87 -0.35
N PRO A 65 6.92 19.29 0.49
CA PRO A 65 8.06 20.07 0.02
C PRO A 65 8.86 19.33 -1.06
N TYR A 66 9.12 18.03 -0.86
CA TYR A 66 9.80 17.19 -1.85
C TYR A 66 9.01 17.08 -3.16
N LEU A 67 7.69 16.86 -3.09
CA LEU A 67 6.83 16.87 -4.28
C LEU A 67 6.87 18.21 -5.01
N SER A 68 6.86 19.33 -4.28
CA SER A 68 6.99 20.66 -4.87
C SER A 68 8.33 20.84 -5.59
N ASP A 69 9.42 20.28 -5.05
CA ASP A 69 10.74 20.30 -5.68
C ASP A 69 10.78 19.42 -6.93
N ILE A 70 10.15 18.23 -6.92
CA ILE A 70 9.94 17.43 -8.13
C ILE A 70 9.21 18.26 -9.19
N MET A 71 8.08 18.89 -8.83
CA MET A 71 7.28 19.70 -9.75
C MET A 71 8.07 20.88 -10.32
N ALA A 72 8.93 21.50 -9.50
CA ALA A 72 9.83 22.57 -9.90
C ALA A 72 11.06 22.11 -10.69
N ARG A 73 11.27 20.80 -10.90
CA ARG A 73 12.48 20.19 -11.49
C ARG A 73 13.75 20.50 -10.70
N LYS A 74 13.64 20.59 -9.38
CA LYS A 74 14.77 20.73 -8.45
C LYS A 74 15.22 19.39 -7.88
N ALA A 75 14.32 18.40 -7.86
CA ALA A 75 14.59 17.02 -7.49
C ALA A 75 14.33 16.09 -8.67
N GLU A 76 15.08 15.00 -8.74
CA GLU A 76 14.85 13.92 -9.70
C GLU A 76 13.56 13.16 -9.35
N SER A 77 12.85 12.70 -10.38
CA SER A 77 11.60 11.96 -10.23
C SER A 77 11.47 10.90 -11.29
N HIS A 78 11.47 9.65 -10.85
CA HIS A 78 11.32 8.48 -11.70
C HIS A 78 9.95 8.48 -12.41
N TYR A 79 8.89 8.77 -11.66
CA TYR A 79 7.53 8.70 -12.20
C TYR A 79 7.22 9.88 -13.14
N ARG A 80 7.82 11.05 -12.90
CA ARG A 80 7.75 12.18 -13.85
C ARG A 80 8.47 11.85 -15.15
N ASP A 81 9.68 11.30 -15.08
CA ASP A 81 10.45 10.92 -16.27
C ASP A 81 9.74 9.86 -17.10
N LEU A 82 9.15 8.85 -16.47
CA LEU A 82 8.30 7.86 -17.13
C LEU A 82 7.09 8.51 -17.81
N SER A 83 6.40 9.42 -17.12
CA SER A 83 5.25 10.13 -17.66
C SER A 83 5.64 11.02 -18.85
N GLU A 84 6.77 11.73 -18.78
CA GLU A 84 7.28 12.55 -19.88
C GLU A 84 7.66 11.69 -21.10
N LYS A 85 8.36 10.57 -20.89
CA LYS A 85 8.68 9.60 -21.95
C LYS A 85 7.41 9.08 -22.63
N PHE A 86 6.36 8.79 -21.86
CA PHE A 86 5.08 8.37 -22.42
C PHE A 86 4.42 9.46 -23.27
N TYR A 87 4.36 10.68 -22.74
CA TYR A 87 3.67 11.77 -23.43
C TYR A 87 4.47 12.32 -24.62
N THR A 88 5.77 12.06 -24.71
CA THR A 88 6.62 12.45 -25.86
C THR A 88 6.63 11.44 -27.01
N LYS A 89 6.31 10.15 -26.78
CA LYS A 89 6.21 9.13 -27.85
C LYS A 89 5.20 9.56 -28.93
N LYS A 90 5.61 9.47 -30.21
CA LYS A 90 4.79 9.87 -31.37
C LYS A 90 3.67 8.86 -31.64
N ARG A 91 2.52 9.38 -32.07
CA ARG A 91 1.24 8.70 -32.34
C ARG A 91 1.26 7.70 -33.52
N ASN A 92 2.38 7.54 -34.21
CA ASN A 92 2.49 6.75 -35.46
C ASN A 92 2.86 5.28 -35.24
N ASP A 93 3.11 4.89 -33.99
CA ASP A 93 3.35 3.49 -33.66
C ASP A 93 2.02 2.91 -33.17
N HIS A 94 1.27 2.25 -34.06
CA HIS A 94 -0.03 1.63 -33.74
C HIS A 94 0.08 0.50 -32.69
N LYS A 95 1.30 0.14 -32.26
CA LYS A 95 1.57 -0.72 -31.11
C LYS A 95 1.84 0.03 -29.80
N GLY A 96 2.27 1.29 -29.86
CA GLY A 96 3.02 1.92 -28.76
C GLY A 96 2.23 2.77 -27.77
N ARG A 97 0.89 2.84 -27.86
CA ARG A 97 0.09 3.65 -26.91
C ARG A 97 -0.63 2.83 -25.85
N THR A 98 -0.81 1.55 -26.12
CA THR A 98 -1.44 0.60 -25.20
C THR A 98 -0.34 -0.18 -24.47
N GLU A 99 0.67 -0.73 -25.16
CA GLU A 99 1.80 -1.49 -24.57
C GLU A 99 2.78 -0.71 -23.67
N ALA A 100 2.81 0.62 -23.70
CA ALA A 100 3.91 1.37 -23.08
C ALA A 100 3.66 1.89 -21.66
N LEU A 101 2.47 1.70 -21.11
CA LEU A 101 2.16 2.03 -19.71
C LEU A 101 0.97 1.23 -19.14
N PHE A 102 0.06 0.71 -19.98
CA PHE A 102 -1.21 0.09 -19.55
C PHE A 102 -1.88 -0.79 -20.66
N ASP A 103 -1.25 -1.89 -21.12
CA ASP A 103 -1.95 -2.98 -21.87
C ASP A 103 -1.76 -4.26 -21.04
N ASP A 104 -2.74 -5.05 -20.66
CA ASP A 104 -4.17 -5.12 -20.99
C ASP A 104 -4.95 -5.13 -19.66
N GLY A 105 -5.75 -4.10 -19.38
CA GLY A 105 -6.82 -4.19 -18.38
C GLY A 105 -6.45 -4.14 -16.89
N ASP A 106 -5.35 -3.49 -16.49
CA ASP A 106 -4.91 -3.48 -15.09
C ASP A 106 -4.81 -2.07 -14.48
N TRP A 107 -5.95 -1.56 -14.02
CA TRP A 107 -6.06 -0.38 -13.16
C TRP A 107 -5.35 -0.61 -11.80
N GLU A 108 -5.03 -1.86 -11.45
CA GLU A 108 -4.30 -2.29 -10.24
C GLU A 108 -2.86 -1.72 -10.15
N LYS A 109 -2.31 -1.16 -11.24
CA LYS A 109 -0.95 -0.56 -11.27
C LYS A 109 -0.90 0.95 -11.03
N THR A 110 -2.03 1.56 -10.70
CA THR A 110 -2.11 3.00 -10.35
C THR A 110 -1.99 3.21 -8.85
N TYR A 111 -2.15 2.16 -8.05
CA TYR A 111 -2.11 2.22 -6.60
C TYR A 111 -0.72 1.86 -6.08
N PRO A 112 -0.21 2.57 -5.05
CA PRO A 112 0.95 2.10 -4.32
C PRO A 112 0.64 0.71 -3.76
N GLY A 113 1.34 -0.32 -4.20
CA GLY A 113 0.88 -1.69 -3.98
C GLY A 113 0.62 -2.02 -2.52
N TYR A 114 1.60 -1.79 -1.65
CA TYR A 114 1.51 -1.96 -0.20
C TYR A 114 0.31 -1.23 0.42
N TYR A 115 0.01 -0.02 -0.03
CA TYR A 115 -1.10 0.78 0.52
C TYR A 115 -2.45 0.53 -0.17
N GLY A 116 -2.45 -0.12 -1.33
CA GLY A 116 -3.66 -0.43 -2.09
C GLY A 116 -4.49 0.78 -2.51
N PRO A 117 -5.75 0.54 -2.92
CA PRO A 117 -6.67 1.61 -3.29
C PRO A 117 -6.95 2.60 -2.15
N ARG A 118 -7.16 2.11 -0.92
CA ARG A 118 -7.43 2.96 0.26
C ARG A 118 -6.32 3.97 0.49
N GLY A 119 -5.07 3.53 0.50
CA GLY A 119 -3.97 4.47 0.69
C GLY A 119 -3.75 5.39 -0.49
N SER A 120 -3.98 4.92 -1.72
CA SER A 120 -3.96 5.81 -2.88
C SER A 120 -5.02 6.91 -2.81
N GLU A 121 -6.20 6.61 -2.28
CA GLU A 121 -7.27 7.60 -2.06
C GLU A 121 -6.83 8.62 -1.00
N ILE A 122 -6.37 8.15 0.17
CA ILE A 122 -5.89 9.04 1.25
C ILE A 122 -4.74 9.92 0.78
N ILE A 123 -3.73 9.35 0.12
CA ILE A 123 -2.59 10.10 -0.45
C ILE A 123 -3.11 11.09 -1.51
N GLY A 124 -4.00 10.65 -2.40
CA GLY A 124 -4.59 11.47 -3.46
C GLY A 124 -5.35 12.67 -2.91
N ASP A 125 -6.13 12.47 -1.86
CA ASP A 125 -6.92 13.51 -1.19
C ASP A 125 -6.01 14.48 -0.43
N ALA A 126 -5.01 13.97 0.31
CA ALA A 126 -4.02 14.80 0.99
C ALA A 126 -3.31 15.73 -0.01
N ILE A 127 -2.86 15.20 -1.14
CA ILE A 127 -2.21 15.96 -2.21
C ILE A 127 -3.18 16.96 -2.84
N SER A 128 -4.41 16.55 -3.12
CA SER A 128 -5.43 17.39 -3.78
C SER A 128 -5.89 18.54 -2.90
N ASN A 129 -5.89 18.37 -1.58
CA ASN A 129 -6.22 19.41 -0.61
C ASN A 129 -5.05 20.37 -0.33
N SER A 130 -3.83 20.04 -0.77
CA SER A 130 -2.65 20.86 -0.56
C SER A 130 -2.66 22.13 -1.42
N LYS A 131 -2.69 23.31 -0.78
CA LYS A 131 -2.55 24.61 -1.47
C LYS A 131 -1.22 24.75 -2.21
N LEU A 132 -0.13 24.19 -1.64
CA LEU A 132 1.20 24.19 -2.24
C LEU A 132 1.19 23.47 -3.59
N ILE A 133 0.68 22.24 -3.62
CA ILE A 133 0.62 21.41 -4.82
C ILE A 133 -0.32 22.04 -5.86
N ASN A 134 -1.50 22.49 -5.45
CA ASN A 134 -2.45 23.16 -6.35
C ASN A 134 -1.84 24.41 -7.02
N THR A 135 -1.04 25.18 -6.29
CA THR A 135 -0.34 26.34 -6.85
C THR A 135 0.73 25.92 -7.84
N ALA A 136 1.46 24.84 -7.57
CA ALA A 136 2.46 24.28 -8.47
C ALA A 136 1.83 23.69 -9.75
N LEU A 137 0.70 22.99 -9.66
CA LEU A 137 -0.05 22.45 -10.81
C LEU A 137 -0.51 23.56 -11.75
N LYS A 138 -1.04 24.66 -11.20
CA LYS A 138 -1.42 25.85 -12.00
C LYS A 138 -0.22 26.44 -12.75
N LYS A 139 0.94 26.53 -12.09
CA LYS A 139 2.18 27.01 -12.72
C LYS A 139 2.65 26.08 -13.85
N LEU A 140 2.60 24.76 -13.65
CA LEU A 140 2.96 23.78 -14.68
C LEU A 140 2.02 23.87 -15.90
N SER A 141 0.72 23.97 -15.65
CA SER A 141 -0.28 24.16 -16.71
C SER A 141 -0.05 25.45 -17.50
N ALA A 142 0.26 26.56 -16.82
CA ALA A 142 0.56 27.83 -17.48
C ALA A 142 1.83 27.77 -18.35
N LYS A 143 2.83 26.98 -17.90
CA LYS A 143 4.07 26.71 -18.65
C LYS A 143 3.90 25.67 -19.77
N LYS A 144 2.70 25.10 -19.95
CA LYS A 144 2.40 24.03 -20.91
C LYS A 144 3.31 22.81 -20.71
N ASP A 145 3.61 22.46 -19.47
CA ASP A 145 4.35 21.22 -19.17
C ASP A 145 3.62 20.01 -19.78
N ILE A 146 4.35 19.15 -20.49
CA ILE A 146 3.74 18.09 -21.31
C ILE A 146 2.89 17.11 -20.50
N THR A 147 3.27 16.84 -19.25
CA THR A 147 2.56 15.91 -18.37
C THR A 147 1.21 16.49 -17.95
N THR A 148 1.16 17.79 -17.60
CA THR A 148 -0.09 18.49 -17.29
C THR A 148 -0.91 18.82 -18.54
N LEU A 149 -0.27 19.11 -19.68
CA LEU A 149 -0.95 19.47 -20.92
C LEU A 149 -1.67 18.28 -21.56
N ARG A 150 -1.05 17.09 -21.53
CA ARG A 150 -1.62 15.87 -22.14
C ARG A 150 -2.36 14.98 -21.16
N GLY A 151 -1.97 14.97 -19.89
CA GLY A 151 -2.60 14.17 -18.84
C GLY A 151 -3.62 14.93 -18.00
N GLY A 152 -3.48 16.25 -17.87
CA GLY A 152 -4.25 17.04 -16.90
C GLY A 152 -3.69 16.92 -15.47
N ALA A 153 -4.26 17.72 -14.55
CA ALA A 153 -3.83 17.78 -13.16
C ALA A 153 -4.08 16.45 -12.40
N GLY A 154 -5.24 15.83 -12.61
CA GLY A 154 -5.57 14.54 -11.96
C GLY A 154 -4.62 13.42 -12.36
N ALA A 155 -4.29 13.29 -13.66
CA ALA A 155 -3.33 12.29 -14.09
C ALA A 155 -1.90 12.58 -13.59
N TYR A 156 -1.54 13.86 -13.41
CA TYR A 156 -0.26 14.23 -12.79
C TYR A 156 -0.20 13.75 -11.34
N ILE A 157 -1.27 13.97 -10.56
CA ILE A 157 -1.35 13.47 -9.18
C ILE A 157 -1.26 11.95 -9.17
N GLN A 158 -2.12 11.27 -9.92
CA GLN A 158 -2.24 9.81 -9.91
C GLN A 158 -1.00 9.07 -10.42
N ARG A 159 -0.35 9.58 -11.48
CA ARG A 159 0.77 8.88 -12.12
C ARG A 159 2.15 9.28 -11.62
N ILE A 160 2.24 10.42 -10.94
CA ILE A 160 3.52 10.98 -10.49
C ILE A 160 3.49 11.17 -8.98
N LEU A 161 2.62 12.04 -8.47
CA LEU A 161 2.74 12.44 -7.07
C LEU A 161 2.39 11.31 -6.09
N ILE A 162 1.31 10.56 -6.36
CA ILE A 162 0.92 9.42 -5.52
C ILE A 162 2.04 8.37 -5.45
N PRO A 163 2.60 7.84 -6.56
CA PRO A 163 3.65 6.84 -6.48
C PRO A 163 4.98 7.39 -5.93
N GLU A 164 5.28 8.69 -6.08
CA GLU A 164 6.44 9.31 -5.41
C GLU A 164 6.26 9.33 -3.88
N VAL A 165 5.09 9.74 -3.39
CA VAL A 165 4.78 9.68 -1.94
C VAL A 165 4.74 8.24 -1.44
N GLY A 166 4.06 7.35 -2.16
CA GLY A 166 3.98 5.93 -1.80
C GLY A 166 5.37 5.29 -1.68
N THR A 167 6.29 5.62 -2.59
CA THR A 167 7.69 5.16 -2.49
C THR A 167 8.36 5.69 -1.22
N ARG A 168 8.19 6.97 -0.89
CA ARG A 168 8.79 7.58 0.31
C ARG A 168 8.23 6.99 1.60
N LEU A 169 6.93 6.81 1.69
CA LEU A 169 6.30 6.18 2.85
C LEU A 169 6.75 4.73 3.02
N ILE A 170 6.92 3.97 1.92
CA ILE A 170 7.54 2.64 1.96
C ILE A 170 8.96 2.72 2.51
N MET A 171 9.76 3.68 2.05
CA MET A 171 11.12 3.83 2.57
C MET A 171 11.13 4.13 4.07
N GLU A 172 10.19 4.93 4.58
CA GLU A 172 10.06 5.19 6.03
C GLU A 172 9.73 3.91 6.80
N ASP A 173 8.72 3.19 6.34
CA ASP A 173 8.21 1.98 6.99
C ASP A 173 9.28 0.89 7.08
N PHE A 174 10.10 0.77 6.04
CA PHE A 174 11.21 -0.19 5.97
C PHE A 174 12.56 0.40 6.39
N ARG A 175 12.59 1.64 6.89
CA ARG A 175 13.81 2.36 7.31
C ARG A 175 14.92 2.36 6.25
N MET A 176 14.53 2.47 4.99
CA MET A 176 15.42 2.48 3.83
C MET A 176 16.08 3.85 3.65
N THR A 177 17.31 3.84 3.13
CA THR A 177 18.05 5.06 2.76
C THR A 177 17.81 5.47 1.31
N ASP A 178 18.20 6.69 0.92
CA ASP A 178 17.98 7.22 -0.44
C ASP A 178 18.59 6.37 -1.57
N ASP A 179 19.68 5.65 -1.30
CA ASP A 179 20.32 4.71 -2.24
C ASP A 179 19.50 3.42 -2.46
N GLU A 180 18.51 3.15 -1.61
CA GLU A 180 17.62 2.00 -1.71
C GLU A 180 16.25 2.32 -2.34
N ILE A 181 16.08 3.53 -2.87
CA ILE A 181 14.81 3.97 -3.47
C ILE A 181 14.29 3.04 -4.57
N ASP A 182 15.17 2.39 -5.34
CA ASP A 182 14.75 1.43 -6.36
C ASP A 182 14.18 0.14 -5.75
N LYS A 183 14.68 -0.30 -4.58
CA LYS A 183 14.09 -1.41 -3.83
C LYS A 183 12.71 -1.05 -3.30
N ALA A 184 12.50 0.18 -2.85
CA ALA A 184 11.17 0.66 -2.42
C ALA A 184 10.16 0.64 -3.58
N ARG A 185 10.58 1.04 -4.79
CA ARG A 185 9.74 0.97 -5.99
C ARG A 185 9.43 -0.48 -6.39
N GLU A 186 10.42 -1.36 -6.32
CA GLU A 186 10.23 -2.78 -6.58
C GLU A 186 9.26 -3.40 -5.55
N LEU A 187 9.43 -3.07 -4.27
CA LEU A 187 8.54 -3.51 -3.20
C LEU A 187 7.12 -2.99 -3.43
N MET A 188 6.96 -1.73 -3.85
CA MET A 188 5.66 -1.17 -4.21
C MET A 188 4.98 -1.95 -5.33
N GLN A 189 5.72 -2.38 -6.35
CA GLN A 189 5.17 -3.21 -7.44
C GLN A 189 4.85 -4.63 -6.96
N ASN A 190 5.74 -5.20 -6.15
CA ASN A 190 5.60 -6.55 -5.63
C ASN A 190 4.48 -6.66 -4.61
N THR A 191 3.94 -5.57 -4.07
CA THR A 191 2.92 -5.60 -3.00
C THR A 191 1.52 -5.21 -3.47
N ILE A 192 1.29 -5.05 -4.78
CA ILE A 192 -0.01 -4.66 -5.36
C ILE A 192 -1.15 -5.59 -4.92
N ASP A 193 -0.92 -6.90 -4.96
CA ASP A 193 -1.90 -7.90 -4.53
C ASP A 193 -2.24 -7.78 -3.04
N ILE A 194 -1.31 -7.30 -2.21
CA ILE A 194 -1.50 -7.13 -0.78
C ILE A 194 -2.44 -5.98 -0.51
N GLY A 195 -2.15 -4.79 -1.05
CA GLY A 195 -3.06 -3.65 -0.88
C GLY A 195 -4.43 -3.90 -1.48
N LEU A 196 -4.51 -4.66 -2.58
CA LEU A 196 -5.78 -5.05 -3.23
C LEU A 196 -6.53 -6.18 -2.51
N LEU A 197 -5.97 -6.82 -1.48
CA LEU A 197 -6.69 -7.91 -0.79
C LEU A 197 -6.89 -7.65 0.69
N LEU A 198 -5.97 -6.91 1.33
CA LEU A 198 -6.04 -6.61 2.76
C LEU A 198 -6.46 -5.17 3.04
N ASN A 199 -6.11 -4.23 2.16
CA ASN A 199 -6.25 -2.80 2.44
C ASN A 199 -7.38 -2.14 1.63
N HIS A 200 -8.39 -2.90 1.20
CA HIS A 200 -9.60 -2.30 0.65
C HIS A 200 -10.40 -1.60 1.76
N GLY A 201 -11.01 -0.46 1.43
CA GLY A 201 -11.76 0.37 2.37
C GLY A 201 -12.91 -0.37 3.07
N GLU A 202 -13.24 0.11 4.28
CA GLU A 202 -14.25 -0.46 5.18
C GLU A 202 -15.70 -0.40 4.66
N GLU A 203 -15.96 0.26 3.53
CA GLU A 203 -17.30 0.32 2.92
C GLU A 203 -17.77 -1.00 2.30
N ASP A 204 -16.87 -1.93 2.02
CA ASP A 204 -17.23 -3.31 1.70
C ASP A 204 -17.40 -4.13 2.99
N GLY A 205 -18.39 -3.75 3.79
CA GLY A 205 -18.86 -4.47 5.00
C GLY A 205 -19.33 -5.91 4.77
N ASP A 206 -19.05 -6.48 3.60
CA ASP A 206 -19.31 -7.85 3.18
C ASP A 206 -18.01 -8.70 3.13
N LEU A 207 -16.84 -8.11 3.43
CA LEU A 207 -15.54 -8.82 3.43
C LEU A 207 -15.20 -9.50 4.75
N MET A 208 -15.64 -8.96 5.89
CA MET A 208 -15.35 -9.48 7.24
C MET A 208 -16.48 -10.33 7.84
N GLY A 209 -17.64 -10.41 7.16
CA GLY A 209 -18.83 -11.13 7.63
C GLY A 209 -19.18 -12.41 6.86
N VAL A 210 -18.45 -12.73 5.79
CA VAL A 210 -18.65 -13.96 5.02
C VAL A 210 -17.60 -14.96 5.44
N ASP A 211 -18.04 -16.10 6.00
CA ASP A 211 -17.24 -17.31 6.18
C ASP A 211 -16.35 -17.55 4.93
N ASP A 212 -15.10 -17.11 5.07
CA ASP A 212 -14.02 -17.16 4.10
C ASP A 212 -13.26 -18.48 4.21
N GLY A 213 -13.75 -19.42 5.05
CA GLY A 213 -13.10 -20.69 5.35
C GLY A 213 -11.73 -20.53 6.02
N MET A 214 -11.42 -19.33 6.55
CA MET A 214 -10.14 -19.00 7.20
C MET A 214 -10.26 -18.77 8.70
N GLU A 215 -11.38 -19.13 9.32
CA GLU A 215 -11.56 -19.01 10.78
C GLU A 215 -10.41 -19.66 11.57
N TRP A 216 -9.85 -20.76 11.05
CA TRP A 216 -8.67 -21.40 11.62
C TRP A 216 -7.41 -20.53 11.55
N TRP A 217 -7.22 -19.78 10.46
CA TRP A 217 -6.05 -18.93 10.24
C TRP A 217 -6.09 -17.69 11.13
N TRP A 218 -7.28 -17.07 11.28
CA TRP A 218 -7.50 -15.98 12.22
C TRP A 218 -7.22 -16.41 13.67
N LYS A 219 -7.69 -17.61 14.07
CA LYS A 219 -7.40 -18.17 15.39
C LYS A 219 -5.92 -18.46 15.61
N GLU A 220 -5.21 -18.96 14.60
CA GLU A 220 -3.77 -19.22 14.67
C GLU A 220 -2.98 -17.91 14.82
N ARG A 221 -3.36 -16.85 14.08
CA ARG A 221 -2.71 -15.54 14.16
C ARG A 221 -3.00 -14.83 15.49
N GLU A 222 -4.24 -14.88 15.97
CA GLU A 222 -4.61 -14.35 17.29
C GLU A 222 -3.80 -15.06 18.39
N ALA A 223 -3.61 -16.38 18.27
CA ALA A 223 -2.77 -17.14 19.18
C ALA A 223 -1.29 -16.72 19.10
N GLN A 224 -0.75 -16.49 17.90
CA GLN A 224 0.62 -15.98 17.72
C GLN A 224 0.79 -14.57 18.31
N ARG A 225 -0.17 -13.66 18.06
CA ARG A 225 -0.17 -12.29 18.61
C ARG A 225 -0.20 -12.31 20.14
N LEU A 226 -1.07 -13.12 20.73
CA LEU A 226 -1.13 -13.29 22.19
C LEU A 226 0.18 -13.87 22.75
N GLN A 227 0.82 -14.77 22.02
CA GLN A 227 2.09 -15.37 22.41
C GLN A 227 3.25 -14.36 22.31
N GLU A 228 3.26 -13.49 21.29
CA GLU A 228 4.21 -12.38 21.14
C GLU A 228 4.02 -11.33 22.24
N GLU A 229 2.78 -10.93 22.53
CA GLU A 229 2.40 -10.00 23.60
C GLU A 229 2.74 -10.55 25.00
N GLU A 230 2.63 -11.86 25.23
CA GLU A 230 3.10 -12.52 26.46
C GLU A 230 4.63 -12.59 26.57
N THR A 231 5.37 -12.52 25.45
CA THR A 231 6.84 -12.56 25.43
C THR A 231 7.50 -11.18 25.44
N GLU A 232 6.76 -10.09 25.25
CA GLU A 232 7.28 -8.74 25.51
C GLU A 232 7.46 -8.53 27.02
N PRO A 233 8.70 -8.28 27.51
CA PRO A 233 8.89 -8.01 28.93
C PRO A 233 8.27 -6.65 29.26
N SER A 234 7.22 -6.68 30.08
CA SER A 234 6.59 -5.51 30.72
C SER A 234 7.63 -4.48 31.16
N GLN A 235 7.81 -3.42 30.36
CA GLN A 235 8.48 -2.20 30.80
C GLN A 235 7.51 -1.40 31.67
N SER A 236 7.21 -1.92 32.86
CA SER A 236 6.61 -1.17 33.95
C SER A 236 7.51 -1.24 35.18
N GLN A 237 8.76 -0.78 35.04
CA GLN A 237 9.50 -0.33 36.22
C GLN A 237 8.91 1.00 36.68
N THR A 238 7.87 0.89 37.50
CA THR A 238 7.45 1.94 38.42
C THR A 238 8.68 2.32 39.25
N SER A 239 9.25 3.50 38.97
CA SER A 239 10.29 4.11 39.80
C SER A 239 9.68 4.39 41.17
N ILE A 240 10.00 3.54 42.16
CA ILE A 240 9.71 3.81 43.56
C ILE A 240 10.90 4.61 44.10
N TYR A 241 10.73 5.94 44.17
CA TYR A 241 11.62 6.79 44.97
C TYR A 241 11.36 6.51 46.46
N ILE A 242 12.37 5.99 47.16
CA ILE A 242 12.41 6.00 48.63
C ILE A 242 13.15 7.28 49.03
N GLU A 243 12.42 8.26 49.54
CA GLU A 243 13.02 9.38 50.26
C GLU A 243 13.56 8.86 51.60
N ALA A 244 14.88 8.88 51.77
CA ALA A 244 15.48 8.74 53.09
C ALA A 244 15.35 10.09 53.79
N SER A 245 14.45 10.16 54.78
CA SER A 245 14.32 11.26 55.71
C SER A 245 15.55 11.32 56.62
N ASP A 246 16.32 12.40 56.51
CA ASP A 246 17.20 12.88 57.56
C ASP A 246 16.35 13.45 58.71
N ASP A 247 16.40 12.81 59.87
CA ASP A 247 16.13 13.29 61.24
C ASP A 247 15.86 12.02 62.09
N GLU A 248 16.59 11.67 63.15
CA GLU A 248 16.74 12.44 64.38
C GLU A 248 17.90 11.91 65.24
N LYS A 249 18.48 12.83 66.02
CA LYS A 249 19.45 12.61 67.10
C LYS A 249 18.92 11.63 68.17
N LEU A 250 19.82 10.80 68.71
CA LEU A 250 20.15 10.82 70.14
C LEU A 250 21.55 10.25 70.41
#